data_AF-A0A8B9HCN1-F1
#
_entry.id   AF-A0A8B9HCN1-F1
#
_cell.length_a   1.000
_cell.length_b   1.000
_cell.length_c   1.000
_cell.angle_alpha   90.00
_cell.angle_beta   90.00
_cell.angle_gamma   90.00
#
_symmetry.space_group_name_H-M   'P 1'
#
loop_
_entity.id
_entity.type
_entity.pdbx_description
1 polymer ?
#
loop_
_entity_poly.entity_id
_entity_poly.type
_entity_poly.pdbx_seq_one_letter_code
_entity_poly.pdbx_strand_id
1 'polypeptide(L)'
;MDVFFKGILSEFYAVLTDPGWSSINRGVLICDECCSVHRSLGRHISIVKHLRHSGWPPSLLQMVQTLASNGANSIWEHSLLDPAQVQSGRRKPNPQDKVHPTKSEFIRAKYQMLAFVHKLPCRDDDGVTTKDLSKQLHSSVRTGSLETCLRLLSLGAQANFFHPEKGTTPLHVAAKAGQVLQAELLVVYGADPGAPDINGRTPMDYARQAGQVELAERLVECQYELTDRLAFYLCGRRPDHKNGHYIIPQMADSVLIFCLCDMQLNNRLFEELAMDVYDEVDRRENDAVWLTTQNHSTLVTERSAVPFLPVNPEYSATRNQGRQKLARFNAREFATLIIDILSDAKRRQQGKGLTMSNSILTLLNISEPLDVGQADDDQHDYDSVASDEDTDSELTTQNNTNAQRNNRAKSMDSSDLSDGPITLQEYLEVKKALASSEAKVQQLMKVNNNLSEELRRLQKEVRKQIQIRTKEDCSTGTDSDYDNTQTYDSSLGEDDSRGEVEESGDGGEPDPTLPCTEDVILKTEQVTKNIQELLRAAQEFKHDSFVPCSEKIHLAVTEMASLFPKRPALDAVRSSLRLLAASASRLQVECRKAAPPEPSASTVDYQLLTQQVIQCAYDIAKAAKQLVTITTREKKQ
;
A
#
# COMPACT_ATOMS: atom_id res chain seq x y z
N MET A 1 -8.81 47.06 24.80
CA MET A 1 -8.68 46.40 23.48
C MET A 1 -7.39 45.57 23.33
N ASP A 2 -6.34 45.79 24.14
CA ASP A 2 -5.17 44.90 24.22
C ASP A 2 -5.33 43.64 25.11
N VAL A 3 -6.54 43.35 25.56
CA VAL A 3 -6.89 42.12 26.31
C VAL A 3 -7.78 41.19 25.46
N PHE A 4 -8.20 41.64 24.27
CA PHE A 4 -8.94 40.82 23.31
C PHE A 4 -8.04 40.14 22.27
N PHE A 5 -6.78 40.61 22.13
CA PHE A 5 -5.79 40.01 21.22
C PHE A 5 -4.86 38.98 21.89
N LYS A 6 -4.92 38.82 23.22
CA LYS A 6 -4.20 37.78 23.97
C LYS A 6 -4.98 36.48 24.16
N GLY A 7 -6.17 36.37 23.58
CA GLY A 7 -7.05 35.19 23.68
C GLY A 7 -7.12 34.33 22.41
N ILE A 8 -6.27 34.56 21.40
CA ILE A 8 -6.35 33.86 20.10
C ILE A 8 -5.00 33.20 19.68
N LEU A 9 -3.94 33.33 20.49
CA LEU A 9 -2.64 32.69 20.22
C LEU A 9 -2.04 32.21 21.55
N SER A 10 -1.69 30.92 21.64
CA SER A 10 -1.10 30.17 22.78
C SER A 10 -2.13 29.23 23.43
N GLU A 11 -2.18 27.93 23.10
CA GLU A 11 -1.37 26.84 23.68
C GLU A 11 -1.85 25.55 22.96
N PHE A 12 -1.08 24.64 22.34
CA PHE A 12 0.19 24.02 22.68
C PHE A 12 0.70 23.22 21.45
N TYR A 13 1.05 23.88 20.35
CA TYR A 13 1.97 23.31 19.36
C TYR A 13 3.00 24.41 19.10
N ALA A 14 4.03 24.47 19.93
CA ALA A 14 5.19 25.28 19.61
C ALA A 14 5.75 24.80 18.26
N VAL A 15 5.94 25.72 17.33
CA VAL A 15 7.00 25.73 16.31
C VAL A 15 7.25 24.39 15.60
N LEU A 16 6.30 23.96 14.79
CA LEU A 16 6.64 23.34 13.51
C LEU A 16 6.17 24.29 12.43
N THR A 17 7.10 24.65 11.55
CA THR A 17 6.83 25.31 10.28
C THR A 17 5.70 24.56 9.57
N ASP A 18 4.51 25.14 9.58
CA ASP A 18 3.35 24.81 8.74
C ASP A 18 2.97 23.30 8.66
N PRO A 19 1.94 22.83 9.41
CA PRO A 19 1.58 21.41 9.42
C PRO A 19 1.28 20.90 8.00
N GLY A 20 1.89 19.77 7.62
CA GLY A 20 1.67 19.15 6.31
C GLY A 20 0.45 18.22 6.29
N TRP A 21 0.05 17.69 7.45
CA TRP A 21 -0.93 16.62 7.57
C TRP A 21 -2.03 16.93 8.58
N SER A 22 -3.08 16.12 8.53
CA SER A 22 -4.20 16.17 9.47
C SER A 22 -4.60 14.77 9.89
N SER A 23 -5.19 14.68 11.08
CA SER A 23 -5.97 13.52 11.53
C SER A 23 -7.44 13.91 11.51
N ILE A 24 -8.18 13.41 10.52
CA ILE A 24 -9.55 13.85 10.20
C ILE A 24 -10.50 13.55 11.36
N ASN A 25 -10.55 12.30 11.82
CA ASN A 25 -11.42 11.88 12.91
C ASN A 25 -11.05 12.51 14.26
N ARG A 26 -9.80 12.96 14.44
CA ARG A 26 -9.38 13.64 15.68
C ARG A 26 -9.56 15.15 15.61
N GLY A 27 -9.80 15.72 14.43
CA GLY A 27 -9.93 17.16 14.24
C GLY A 27 -8.66 17.93 14.56
N VAL A 28 -7.48 17.37 14.24
CA VAL A 28 -6.17 17.99 14.56
C VAL A 28 -5.25 18.06 13.35
N LEU A 29 -4.41 19.08 13.33
CA LEU A 29 -3.31 19.24 12.36
C LEU A 29 -2.02 18.69 12.98
N ILE A 30 -1.22 18.00 12.17
CA ILE A 30 0.01 17.32 12.61
C ILE A 30 1.14 17.53 11.61
N CYS A 31 2.37 17.59 12.11
CA CYS A 31 3.56 17.62 11.25
C CYS A 31 3.91 16.23 10.72
N ASP A 32 4.88 16.20 9.80
CA ASP A 32 5.39 14.99 9.18
C ASP A 32 5.90 13.97 10.20
N GLU A 33 6.74 14.40 11.15
CA GLU A 33 7.29 13.52 12.18
C GLU A 33 6.18 12.84 13.01
N CYS A 34 5.17 13.60 13.45
CA CYS A 34 4.04 13.02 14.17
C CYS A 34 3.18 12.14 13.26
N CYS A 35 3.01 12.54 12.00
CA CYS A 35 2.26 11.79 10.99
C CYS A 35 2.85 10.38 10.77
N SER A 36 4.18 10.23 10.77
CA SER A 36 4.85 8.92 10.67
C SER A 36 4.34 7.95 11.74
N VAL A 37 4.15 8.44 12.98
CA VAL A 37 3.59 7.63 14.08
C VAL A 37 2.10 7.39 13.86
N HIS A 38 1.32 8.41 13.51
CA HIS A 38 -0.12 8.27 13.26
C HIS A 38 -0.44 7.21 12.18
N ARG A 39 0.36 7.12 11.11
CA ARG A 39 0.24 6.09 10.07
C ARG A 39 0.43 4.68 10.63
N SER A 40 1.31 4.50 11.61
CA SER A 40 1.54 3.20 12.28
C SER A 40 0.39 2.75 13.20
N LEU A 41 -0.51 3.65 13.59
CA LEU A 41 -1.66 3.33 14.47
C LEU A 41 -2.84 2.75 13.69
N GLY A 42 -2.96 3.05 12.40
CA GLY A 42 -4.09 2.64 11.57
C GLY A 42 -5.31 3.56 11.66
N ARG A 43 -6.21 3.43 10.67
CA ARG A 43 -7.36 4.33 10.46
C ARG A 43 -8.37 4.31 11.61
N HIS A 44 -8.51 3.16 12.28
CA HIS A 44 -9.37 3.01 13.46
C HIS A 44 -8.97 3.93 14.63
N ILE A 45 -7.70 4.34 14.70
CA ILE A 45 -7.23 5.34 15.67
C ILE A 45 -7.13 6.72 15.03
N SER A 46 -6.51 6.82 13.84
CA SER A 46 -6.26 8.10 13.17
C SER A 46 -6.38 7.97 11.65
N ILE A 47 -7.31 8.71 11.06
CA ILE A 47 -7.48 8.84 9.61
C ILE A 47 -6.59 9.98 9.13
N VAL A 48 -5.46 9.63 8.51
CA VAL A 48 -4.43 10.60 8.09
C VAL A 48 -4.68 11.07 6.66
N LYS A 49 -4.52 12.38 6.42
CA LYS A 49 -4.59 12.97 5.08
C LYS A 49 -3.70 14.21 4.96
N HIS A 50 -2.96 14.31 3.86
CA HIS A 50 -2.08 15.44 3.60
C HIS A 50 -2.89 16.68 3.19
N LEU A 51 -2.54 17.86 3.70
CA LEU A 51 -3.31 19.10 3.50
C LEU A 51 -3.23 19.65 2.07
N ARG A 52 -2.08 19.54 1.41
CA ARG A 52 -1.83 20.09 0.05
C ARG A 52 -1.74 19.08 -1.09
N HIS A 53 -1.20 17.89 -0.83
CA HIS A 53 -0.93 16.86 -1.84
C HIS A 53 -2.02 15.79 -1.95
N SER A 54 -3.14 15.94 -1.23
CA SER A 54 -4.31 15.07 -1.35
C SER A 54 -5.52 15.87 -1.83
N GLY A 55 -6.42 15.26 -2.60
CA GLY A 55 -7.70 15.89 -2.97
C GLY A 55 -8.64 15.96 -1.76
N TRP A 56 -9.18 17.16 -1.47
CA TRP A 56 -10.10 17.40 -0.36
C TRP A 56 -11.47 17.85 -0.85
N PRO A 57 -12.56 17.28 -0.33
CA PRO A 57 -13.85 17.96 -0.31
C PRO A 57 -13.73 19.26 0.50
N PRO A 58 -14.17 20.42 -0.03
CA PRO A 58 -14.02 21.71 0.66
C PRO A 58 -14.64 21.73 2.06
N SER A 59 -15.84 21.17 2.21
CA SER A 59 -16.56 21.05 3.48
C SER A 59 -15.83 20.17 4.50
N LEU A 60 -15.21 19.07 4.05
CA LEU A 60 -14.44 18.18 4.93
C LEU A 60 -13.19 18.87 5.47
N LEU A 61 -12.45 19.59 4.61
CA LEU A 61 -11.29 20.37 5.04
C LEU A 61 -11.70 21.48 6.03
N GLN A 62 -12.78 22.19 5.72
CA GLN A 62 -13.33 23.21 6.59
C GLN A 62 -13.74 22.64 7.95
N MET A 63 -14.34 21.45 8.00
CA MET A 63 -14.71 20.77 9.24
C MET A 63 -13.48 20.50 10.11
N VAL A 64 -12.42 19.93 9.53
CA VAL A 64 -11.16 19.64 10.26
C VAL A 64 -10.49 20.92 10.74
N GLN A 65 -10.41 21.95 9.91
CA GLN A 65 -9.82 23.24 10.28
C GLN A 65 -10.62 23.92 11.40
N THR A 66 -11.96 23.84 11.34
CA THR A 66 -12.85 24.39 12.37
C THR A 66 -12.70 23.65 13.69
N LEU A 67 -12.56 22.33 13.68
CA LEU A 67 -12.27 21.57 14.91
C LEU A 67 -10.90 21.92 15.49
N ALA A 68 -9.88 22.01 14.63
CA ALA A 68 -8.53 22.33 15.06
C ALA A 68 -8.42 23.74 15.66
N SER A 69 -9.12 24.73 15.10
CA SER A 69 -9.12 26.11 15.60
C SER A 69 -10.00 26.31 16.84
N ASN A 70 -11.07 25.53 16.99
CA ASN A 70 -11.97 25.59 18.15
C ASN A 70 -11.59 24.59 19.25
N GLY A 71 -10.32 24.24 19.38
CA GLY A 71 -9.84 23.53 20.56
C GLY A 71 -10.21 22.06 20.66
N ALA A 72 -10.41 21.33 19.54
CA ALA A 72 -10.57 19.87 19.55
C ALA A 72 -9.46 19.15 20.35
N ASN A 73 -8.26 19.74 20.37
CA ASN A 73 -7.13 19.24 21.13
C ASN A 73 -7.38 19.20 22.65
N SER A 74 -8.27 20.03 23.19
CA SER A 74 -8.65 20.04 24.60
C SER A 74 -9.37 18.76 25.05
N ILE A 75 -10.02 18.04 24.12
CA ILE A 75 -10.64 16.74 24.40
C ILE A 75 -9.54 15.71 24.67
N TRP A 76 -8.51 15.70 23.82
CA TRP A 76 -7.44 14.70 23.81
C TRP A 76 -6.32 15.00 24.80
N GLU A 77 -6.22 16.23 25.31
CA GLU A 77 -5.19 16.68 26.25
C GLU A 77 -5.78 17.27 27.54
N HIS A 78 -7.05 16.96 27.86
CA HIS A 78 -7.79 17.55 28.99
C HIS A 78 -7.00 17.53 30.31
N SER A 79 -6.47 16.37 30.70
CA SER A 79 -5.69 16.25 31.95
C SER A 79 -4.37 17.02 31.94
N LEU A 80 -3.82 17.35 30.77
CA LEU A 80 -2.59 18.16 30.65
C LEU A 80 -2.89 19.65 30.81
N LEU A 81 -4.14 20.06 30.63
CA LEU A 81 -4.61 21.44 30.81
C LEU A 81 -4.97 21.73 32.28
N ASP A 82 -5.13 20.71 33.12
CA ASP A 82 -5.45 20.86 34.54
C ASP A 82 -4.17 21.16 35.36
N PRO A 83 -4.02 22.36 35.95
CA PRO A 83 -2.82 22.72 36.72
C PRO A 83 -2.50 21.77 37.87
N ALA A 84 -3.50 21.06 38.41
CA ALA A 84 -3.31 20.07 39.48
C ALA A 84 -2.61 18.79 39.00
N GLN A 85 -2.76 18.43 37.72
CA GLN A 85 -2.25 17.20 37.11
C GLN A 85 -0.87 17.39 36.44
N VAL A 86 -0.50 18.64 36.10
CA VAL A 86 0.79 18.98 35.45
C VAL A 86 2.01 18.56 36.30
N GLN A 87 1.85 18.42 37.63
CA GLN A 87 2.93 18.01 38.54
C GLN A 87 3.32 16.52 38.42
N SER A 88 2.55 15.69 37.69
CA SER A 88 2.74 14.25 37.55
C SER A 88 3.89 13.84 36.60
N GLY A 89 4.65 14.79 36.04
CA GLY A 89 5.74 14.51 35.08
C GLY A 89 5.28 14.13 33.67
N ARG A 90 3.96 14.09 33.44
CA ARG A 90 3.33 13.92 32.13
C ARG A 90 3.40 15.24 31.36
N ARG A 91 4.41 15.38 30.51
CA ARG A 91 4.65 16.60 29.72
C ARG A 91 4.56 16.32 28.23
N LYS A 92 4.01 17.29 27.50
CA LYS A 92 3.94 17.25 26.04
C LYS A 92 5.36 17.34 25.43
N PRO A 93 5.68 16.53 24.41
CA PRO A 93 6.97 16.62 23.73
C PRO A 93 7.19 17.98 23.07
N ASN A 94 8.45 18.41 23.07
CA ASN A 94 8.90 19.59 22.33
C ASN A 94 9.09 19.28 20.85
N PRO A 95 9.11 20.30 19.97
CA PRO A 95 9.29 20.10 18.53
C PRO A 95 10.64 19.48 18.16
N GLN A 96 11.68 19.73 18.95
CA GLN A 96 13.03 19.19 18.74
C GLN A 96 13.22 17.79 19.35
N ASP A 97 12.23 17.29 20.09
CA ASP A 97 12.32 15.95 20.69
C ASP A 97 12.36 14.88 19.60
N LYS A 98 13.12 13.82 19.86
CA LYS A 98 13.22 12.69 18.94
C LYS A 98 11.84 12.07 18.69
N VAL A 99 11.60 11.66 17.44
CA VAL A 99 10.37 10.94 17.07
C VAL A 99 10.21 9.67 17.91
N HIS A 100 11.29 8.90 18.07
CA HIS A 100 11.34 7.73 18.92
C HIS A 100 12.36 7.88 20.06
N PRO A 101 12.01 7.49 21.29
CA PRO A 101 10.67 7.04 21.73
C PRO A 101 9.69 8.20 22.02
N THR A 102 10.20 9.40 22.32
CA THR A 102 9.46 10.50 22.98
C THR A 102 8.13 10.88 22.31
N LYS A 103 8.16 11.32 21.05
CA LYS A 103 6.91 11.71 20.36
C LYS A 103 6.01 10.50 20.15
N SER A 104 6.59 9.34 19.80
CA SER A 104 5.82 8.14 19.50
C SER A 104 5.06 7.57 20.70
N GLU A 105 5.67 7.56 21.88
CA GLU A 105 5.02 7.12 23.13
C GLU A 105 3.93 8.10 23.54
N PHE A 106 4.18 9.40 23.43
CA PHE A 106 3.16 10.40 23.73
C PHE A 106 1.95 10.30 22.80
N ILE A 107 2.16 10.12 21.49
CA ILE A 107 1.08 9.98 20.50
C ILE A 107 0.25 8.72 20.78
N ARG A 108 0.89 7.59 21.11
CA ARG A 108 0.18 6.36 21.51
C ARG A 108 -0.59 6.58 22.81
N ALA A 109 0.04 7.15 23.83
CA ALA A 109 -0.63 7.47 25.09
C ALA A 109 -1.86 8.36 24.85
N LYS A 110 -1.75 9.36 23.97
CA LYS A 110 -2.80 10.32 23.68
C LYS A 110 -4.00 9.73 22.93
N TYR A 111 -3.78 9.04 21.82
CA TYR A 111 -4.88 8.63 20.93
C TYR A 111 -5.23 7.14 20.98
N GLN A 112 -4.25 6.28 21.30
CA GLN A 112 -4.48 4.84 21.41
C GLN A 112 -4.89 4.46 22.84
N MET A 113 -4.19 4.98 23.85
CA MET A 113 -4.49 4.70 25.26
C MET A 113 -5.48 5.68 25.88
N LEU A 114 -5.78 6.79 25.18
CA LEU A 114 -6.64 7.87 25.66
C LEU A 114 -6.24 8.37 27.07
N ALA A 115 -4.94 8.39 27.37
CA ALA A 115 -4.41 8.59 28.72
C ALA A 115 -4.68 9.98 29.31
N PHE A 116 -5.07 10.94 28.47
CA PHE A 116 -5.24 12.34 28.87
C PHE A 116 -6.67 12.88 28.73
N VAL A 117 -7.63 12.05 28.31
CA VAL A 117 -9.03 12.48 28.18
C VAL A 117 -9.69 12.63 29.56
N HIS A 118 -10.77 13.40 29.65
CA HIS A 118 -11.49 13.61 30.91
C HIS A 118 -12.17 12.32 31.41
N LYS A 119 -12.80 11.58 30.50
CA LYS A 119 -13.51 10.32 30.78
C LYS A 119 -13.26 9.36 29.62
N LEU A 120 -12.92 8.11 29.93
CA LEU A 120 -12.76 7.08 28.92
C LEU A 120 -14.11 6.75 28.26
N PRO A 121 -14.11 6.31 26.99
CA PRO A 121 -15.31 5.82 26.34
C PRO A 121 -15.99 4.73 27.19
N CYS A 122 -17.32 4.70 27.18
CA CYS A 122 -18.08 3.67 27.88
C CYS A 122 -17.71 2.29 27.32
N ARG A 123 -17.55 1.28 28.18
CA ARG A 123 -17.40 -0.12 27.73
C ARG A 123 -18.71 -0.60 27.13
N ASP A 124 -18.65 -1.54 26.18
CA ASP A 124 -19.83 -2.02 25.44
C ASP A 124 -20.96 -2.58 26.33
N ASP A 125 -20.65 -3.00 27.56
CA ASP A 125 -21.63 -3.44 28.57
C ASP A 125 -22.50 -2.31 29.17
N ASP A 126 -22.11 -1.04 29.04
CA ASP A 126 -22.86 0.11 29.58
C ASP A 126 -23.85 0.69 28.55
N GLY A 127 -24.67 -0.21 27.98
CA GLY A 127 -25.61 0.10 26.91
C GLY A 127 -26.64 1.19 27.27
N VAL A 128 -26.83 1.50 28.55
CA VAL A 128 -27.67 2.63 29.01
C VAL A 128 -26.96 3.96 28.75
N THR A 129 -25.72 4.10 29.23
CA THR A 129 -24.94 5.33 29.05
C THR A 129 -24.66 5.64 27.58
N THR A 130 -24.36 4.61 26.76
CA THR A 130 -24.14 4.78 25.31
C THR A 130 -25.39 5.28 24.58
N LYS A 131 -26.58 4.76 24.94
CA LYS A 131 -27.85 5.22 24.38
C LYS A 131 -28.13 6.67 24.76
N ASP A 132 -27.84 7.07 25.99
CA ASP A 132 -28.07 8.45 26.45
C ASP A 132 -27.11 9.45 25.79
N LEU A 133 -25.83 9.10 25.65
CA LEU A 133 -24.87 9.89 24.88
C LEU A 133 -25.30 10.00 23.40
N SER A 134 -25.84 8.94 22.82
CA SER A 134 -26.31 8.94 21.43
C SER A 134 -27.58 9.78 21.24
N LYS A 135 -28.49 9.81 22.21
CA LYS A 135 -29.63 10.76 22.23
C LYS A 135 -29.16 12.22 22.35
N GLN A 136 -28.15 12.47 23.18
CA GLN A 136 -27.54 13.79 23.29
C GLN A 136 -26.89 14.22 21.97
N LEU A 137 -26.18 13.31 21.28
CA LEU A 137 -25.60 13.57 19.98
C LEU A 137 -26.70 13.89 18.95
N HIS A 138 -27.76 13.08 18.90
CA HIS A 138 -28.92 13.29 18.01
C HIS A 138 -29.53 14.69 18.16
N SER A 139 -29.57 15.24 19.38
CA SER A 139 -30.07 16.59 19.64
C SER A 139 -29.04 17.69 19.34
N SER A 140 -27.76 17.45 19.61
CA SER A 140 -26.67 18.44 19.53
C SER A 140 -26.31 18.84 18.10
N VAL A 141 -26.40 17.88 17.16
CA VAL A 141 -26.06 18.07 15.73
C VAL A 141 -26.98 19.04 15.00
N ARG A 142 -28.08 19.48 15.63
CA ARG A 142 -28.92 20.57 15.13
C ARG A 142 -28.21 21.93 15.17
N THR A 143 -27.16 22.06 15.98
CA THR A 143 -26.38 23.29 16.16
C THR A 143 -24.99 23.16 15.54
N GLY A 144 -24.31 24.28 15.29
CA GLY A 144 -22.96 24.29 14.71
C GLY A 144 -21.81 23.94 15.67
N SER A 145 -22.09 23.49 16.90
CA SER A 145 -21.03 23.18 17.88
C SER A 145 -20.37 21.83 17.58
N LEU A 146 -19.35 21.84 16.72
CA LEU A 146 -18.60 20.63 16.35
C LEU A 146 -17.85 20.01 17.54
N GLU A 147 -17.31 20.84 18.44
CA GLU A 147 -16.59 20.35 19.62
C GLU A 147 -17.50 19.51 20.53
N THR A 148 -18.75 19.95 20.74
CA THR A 148 -19.73 19.20 21.55
C THR A 148 -20.00 17.83 20.94
N CYS A 149 -20.23 17.78 19.63
CA CYS A 149 -20.47 16.52 18.92
C CYS A 149 -19.23 15.61 18.95
N LEU A 150 -18.03 16.16 18.71
CA LEU A 150 -16.77 15.42 18.77
C LEU A 150 -16.53 14.84 20.18
N ARG A 151 -16.85 15.60 21.23
CA ARG A 151 -16.74 15.15 22.62
C ARG A 151 -17.70 13.99 22.89
N LEU A 152 -18.96 14.08 22.48
CA LEU A 152 -19.94 12.99 22.62
C LEU A 152 -19.48 11.73 21.88
N LEU A 153 -19.01 11.87 20.64
CA LEU A 153 -18.45 10.77 19.86
C LEU A 153 -17.22 10.14 20.57
N SER A 154 -16.34 10.96 21.16
CA SER A 154 -15.18 10.49 21.93
C SER A 154 -15.55 9.72 23.20
N LEU A 155 -16.76 9.92 23.74
CA LEU A 155 -17.28 9.21 24.92
C LEU A 155 -18.03 7.91 24.57
N GLY A 156 -18.21 7.63 23.27
CA GLY A 156 -18.90 6.43 22.77
C GLY A 156 -20.28 6.66 22.17
N ALA A 157 -20.71 7.91 21.94
CA ALA A 157 -21.96 8.15 21.20
C ALA A 157 -21.88 7.54 19.79
N GLN A 158 -22.96 6.91 19.33
CA GLN A 158 -23.01 6.26 18.03
C GLN A 158 -23.50 7.22 16.95
N ALA A 159 -22.69 7.47 15.92
CA ALA A 159 -23.06 8.35 14.80
C ALA A 159 -24.26 7.84 13.99
N ASN A 160 -24.42 6.51 13.92
CA ASN A 160 -25.52 5.80 13.28
C ASN A 160 -26.71 5.48 14.20
N PHE A 161 -26.76 6.07 15.39
CA PHE A 161 -27.83 5.81 16.35
C PHE A 161 -29.22 6.09 15.74
N PHE A 162 -30.13 5.12 15.79
CA PHE A 162 -31.51 5.30 15.38
C PHE A 162 -32.36 5.65 16.60
N HIS A 163 -32.89 6.89 16.64
CA HIS A 163 -33.66 7.34 17.79
C HIS A 163 -35.06 6.70 17.81
N PRO A 164 -35.43 5.88 18.82
CA PRO A 164 -36.68 5.12 18.79
C PRO A 164 -37.94 6.00 18.71
N GLU A 165 -37.99 7.07 19.49
CA GLU A 165 -39.16 7.96 19.54
C GLU A 165 -39.24 8.98 18.38
N LYS A 166 -38.10 9.37 17.80
CA LYS A 166 -38.03 10.34 16.70
C LYS A 166 -37.94 9.68 15.34
N GLY A 167 -37.66 8.38 15.29
CA GLY A 167 -37.55 7.58 14.09
C GLY A 167 -36.49 8.07 13.10
N THR A 168 -35.42 8.72 13.57
CA THR A 168 -34.40 9.39 12.74
C THR A 168 -33.00 9.20 13.32
N THR A 169 -31.97 9.28 12.47
CA THR A 169 -30.55 9.27 12.90
C THR A 169 -30.01 10.69 13.10
N PRO A 170 -28.87 10.90 13.80
CA PRO A 170 -28.23 12.21 13.88
C PRO A 170 -27.99 12.87 12.52
N LEU A 171 -27.67 12.08 11.48
CA LEU A 171 -27.42 12.60 10.15
C LEU A 171 -28.68 13.20 9.50
N HIS A 172 -29.86 12.63 9.75
CA HIS A 172 -31.14 13.24 9.33
C HIS A 172 -31.36 14.61 9.97
N VAL A 173 -31.04 14.74 11.26
CA VAL A 173 -31.21 16.00 12.00
C VAL A 173 -30.23 17.07 11.46
N ALA A 174 -28.97 16.70 11.25
CA ALA A 174 -27.96 17.58 10.66
C ALA A 174 -28.36 18.04 9.24
N ALA A 175 -28.82 17.10 8.41
CA ALA A 175 -29.27 17.39 7.04
C ALA A 175 -30.47 18.33 6.99
N LYS A 176 -31.50 18.08 7.82
CA LYS A 176 -32.68 18.94 7.94
C LYS A 176 -32.33 20.35 8.43
N ALA A 177 -31.32 20.46 9.31
CA ALA A 177 -30.86 21.74 9.86
C ALA A 177 -29.83 22.46 8.97
N GLY A 178 -29.42 21.88 7.85
CA GLY A 178 -28.39 22.45 6.96
C GLY A 178 -26.99 22.49 7.59
N GLN A 179 -26.71 21.64 8.58
CA GLN A 179 -25.44 21.62 9.30
C GLN A 179 -24.40 20.80 8.54
N VAL A 180 -23.82 21.39 7.49
CA VAL A 180 -22.86 20.72 6.58
C VAL A 180 -21.67 20.11 7.34
N LEU A 181 -21.03 20.88 8.23
CA LEU A 181 -19.86 20.41 8.95
C LEU A 181 -20.21 19.31 9.97
N GLN A 182 -21.41 19.32 10.54
CA GLN A 182 -21.89 18.24 11.41
C GLN A 182 -22.10 16.96 10.61
N ALA A 183 -22.66 17.07 9.40
CA ALA A 183 -22.82 15.92 8.51
C ALA A 183 -21.47 15.29 8.15
N GLU A 184 -20.44 16.09 7.83
CA GLU A 184 -19.07 15.59 7.59
C GLU A 184 -18.51 14.85 8.81
N LEU A 185 -18.62 15.44 10.01
CA LEU A 185 -18.13 14.82 11.24
C LEU A 185 -18.83 13.47 11.50
N LEU A 186 -20.16 13.42 11.35
CA LEU A 186 -20.93 12.20 11.54
C LEU A 186 -20.52 11.10 10.54
N VAL A 187 -20.35 11.45 9.26
CA VAL A 187 -19.91 10.50 8.22
C VAL A 187 -18.49 9.99 8.49
N VAL A 188 -17.58 10.85 8.94
CA VAL A 188 -16.21 10.44 9.36
C VAL A 188 -16.26 9.40 10.49
N TYR A 189 -17.27 9.49 11.37
CA TYR A 189 -17.52 8.53 12.45
C TYR A 189 -18.46 7.38 12.04
N GLY A 190 -18.69 7.19 10.74
CA GLY A 190 -19.40 6.03 10.19
C GLY A 190 -20.91 6.19 10.09
N ALA A 191 -21.45 7.41 10.16
CA ALA A 191 -22.87 7.62 9.83
C ALA A 191 -23.16 7.28 8.36
N ASP A 192 -24.21 6.50 8.10
CA ASP A 192 -24.62 6.06 6.78
C ASP A 192 -25.54 7.10 6.12
N PRO A 193 -25.11 7.77 5.03
CA PRO A 193 -25.94 8.72 4.29
C PRO A 193 -27.13 8.11 3.56
N GLY A 194 -27.14 6.78 3.36
CA GLY A 194 -28.21 6.04 2.71
C GLY A 194 -29.25 5.45 3.68
N ALA A 195 -29.04 5.57 4.99
CA ALA A 195 -29.94 4.99 5.99
C ALA A 195 -31.32 5.67 5.98
N PRO A 196 -32.43 4.92 5.82
CA PRO A 196 -33.77 5.49 5.85
C PRO A 196 -34.25 5.79 7.29
N ASP A 197 -35.07 6.83 7.43
CA ASP A 197 -35.85 7.13 8.63
C ASP A 197 -37.11 6.24 8.73
N ILE A 198 -37.91 6.41 9.78
CA ILE A 198 -39.18 5.67 9.98
C ILE A 198 -40.20 5.89 8.86
N ASN A 199 -40.06 6.97 8.08
CA ASN A 199 -40.92 7.29 6.93
C ASN A 199 -40.30 6.85 5.60
N GLY A 200 -39.16 6.14 5.62
CA GLY A 200 -38.42 5.72 4.43
C GLY A 200 -37.65 6.87 3.74
N ARG A 201 -37.49 8.03 4.39
CA ARG A 201 -36.72 9.17 3.85
C ARG A 201 -35.27 9.08 4.26
N THR A 202 -34.36 9.43 3.37
CA THR A 202 -32.91 9.51 3.65
C THR A 202 -32.50 10.89 4.16
N PRO A 203 -31.31 11.05 4.77
CA PRO A 203 -30.76 12.37 5.10
C PRO A 203 -30.70 13.32 3.89
N MET A 204 -30.37 12.79 2.70
CA MET A 204 -30.37 13.57 1.46
C MET A 204 -31.76 14.15 1.14
N ASP A 205 -32.83 13.39 1.37
CA ASP A 205 -34.20 13.88 1.12
C ASP A 205 -34.56 15.05 2.04
N TYR A 206 -34.11 15.02 3.31
CA TYR A 206 -34.27 16.14 4.23
C TYR A 206 -33.45 17.36 3.82
N ALA A 207 -32.20 17.18 3.35
CA ALA A 207 -31.39 18.28 2.83
C ALA A 207 -32.07 18.95 1.63
N ARG A 208 -32.61 18.17 0.68
CA ARG A 208 -33.37 18.67 -0.47
C ARG A 208 -34.63 19.41 -0.05
N GLN A 209 -35.42 18.84 0.87
CA GLN A 209 -36.64 19.47 1.39
C GLN A 209 -36.36 20.79 2.12
N ALA A 210 -35.20 20.90 2.77
CA ALA A 210 -34.75 22.12 3.45
C ALA A 210 -34.08 23.15 2.50
N GLY A 211 -33.99 22.88 1.19
CA GLY A 211 -33.34 23.75 0.22
C GLY A 211 -31.81 23.74 0.28
N GLN A 212 -31.21 22.76 0.96
CA GLN A 212 -29.77 22.63 1.18
C GLN A 212 -29.12 21.82 0.04
N VAL A 213 -29.04 22.42 -1.14
CA VAL A 213 -28.60 21.73 -2.38
C VAL A 213 -27.17 21.22 -2.27
N GLU A 214 -26.23 22.06 -1.81
CA GLU A 214 -24.82 21.68 -1.65
C GLU A 214 -24.66 20.50 -0.69
N LEU A 215 -25.41 20.50 0.42
CA LEU A 215 -25.40 19.39 1.37
C LEU A 215 -25.99 18.11 0.77
N ALA A 216 -27.07 18.22 -0.02
CA ALA A 216 -27.66 17.08 -0.68
C ALA A 216 -26.70 16.44 -1.69
N GLU A 217 -26.01 17.24 -2.51
CA GLU A 217 -24.98 16.76 -3.43
C GLU A 217 -23.82 16.12 -2.67
N ARG A 218 -23.34 16.77 -1.60
CA ARG A 218 -22.27 16.23 -0.77
C ARG A 218 -22.63 14.92 -0.07
N LEU A 219 -23.88 14.74 0.37
CA LEU A 219 -24.34 13.48 0.97
C LEU A 219 -24.34 12.32 -0.03
N VAL A 220 -24.59 12.59 -1.32
CA VAL A 220 -24.45 11.58 -2.38
C VAL A 220 -22.98 11.18 -2.51
N GLU A 221 -22.07 12.14 -2.59
CA GLU A 221 -20.64 11.83 -2.62
C GLU A 221 -20.19 11.02 -1.39
N CYS A 222 -20.68 11.36 -0.19
CA CYS A 222 -20.41 10.60 1.03
C CYS A 222 -20.95 9.16 0.95
N GLN A 223 -22.11 8.94 0.33
CA GLN A 223 -22.71 7.62 0.18
C GLN A 223 -21.86 6.69 -0.70
N TYR A 224 -21.21 7.25 -1.74
CA TYR A 224 -20.41 6.48 -2.70
C TYR A 224 -18.89 6.64 -2.51
N GLU A 225 -18.44 7.32 -1.44
CA GLU A 225 -17.02 7.60 -1.16
C GLU A 225 -16.14 6.35 -1.28
N LEU A 226 -16.63 5.18 -0.81
CA LEU A 226 -15.90 3.92 -0.93
C LEU A 226 -15.62 3.58 -2.38
N THR A 227 -16.68 3.44 -3.19
CA THR A 227 -16.56 3.01 -4.59
C THR A 227 -15.91 4.07 -5.47
N ASP A 228 -16.14 5.34 -5.17
CA ASP A 228 -15.52 6.46 -5.87
C ASP A 228 -14.02 6.48 -5.67
N ARG A 229 -13.55 6.25 -4.45
CA ARG A 229 -12.12 6.18 -4.17
C ARG A 229 -11.46 4.99 -4.87
N LEU A 230 -12.11 3.83 -4.85
CA LEU A 230 -11.64 2.64 -5.57
C LEU A 230 -11.54 2.88 -7.09
N ALA A 231 -12.55 3.51 -7.69
CA ALA A 231 -12.53 3.87 -9.11
C ALA A 231 -11.42 4.91 -9.41
N PHE A 232 -11.33 5.95 -8.58
CA PHE A 232 -10.33 7.00 -8.71
C PHE A 232 -8.90 6.46 -8.65
N TYR A 233 -8.64 5.50 -7.75
CA TYR A 233 -7.32 4.86 -7.63
C TYR A 233 -6.85 4.19 -8.93
N LEU A 234 -7.76 3.62 -9.73
CA LEU A 234 -7.41 2.94 -10.98
C LEU A 234 -7.37 3.87 -12.20
N CYS A 235 -8.32 4.81 -12.31
CA CYS A 235 -8.51 5.58 -13.55
C CYS A 235 -8.40 7.10 -13.38
N GLY A 236 -8.12 7.59 -12.17
CA GLY A 236 -7.97 9.01 -11.85
C GLY A 236 -9.25 9.83 -12.04
N ARG A 237 -10.41 9.17 -12.11
CA ARG A 237 -11.72 9.79 -12.37
C ARG A 237 -12.76 9.29 -11.39
N ARG A 238 -13.69 10.17 -11.01
CA ARG A 238 -14.85 9.85 -10.17
C ARG A 238 -16.14 9.86 -11.02
N PRO A 239 -17.17 9.08 -10.65
CA PRO A 239 -18.46 9.13 -11.31
C PRO A 239 -19.09 10.53 -11.23
N ASP A 240 -19.76 10.95 -12.29
CA ASP A 240 -20.68 12.08 -12.20
C ASP A 240 -22.01 11.58 -11.65
N HIS A 241 -22.24 11.78 -10.36
CA HIS A 241 -23.43 11.30 -9.66
C HIS A 241 -24.76 11.89 -10.17
N LYS A 242 -24.73 12.88 -11.08
CA LYS A 242 -25.93 13.34 -11.79
C LYS A 242 -26.34 12.36 -12.91
N ASN A 243 -25.37 11.67 -13.50
CA ASN A 243 -25.53 10.81 -14.66
C ASN A 243 -25.30 9.31 -14.35
N GLY A 244 -24.73 8.98 -13.19
CA GLY A 244 -24.57 7.61 -12.70
C GLY A 244 -23.62 7.51 -11.51
N HIS A 245 -23.77 6.46 -10.69
CA HIS A 245 -23.01 6.33 -9.44
C HIS A 245 -21.78 5.42 -9.51
N TYR A 246 -21.51 4.76 -10.64
CA TYR A 246 -20.40 3.81 -10.76
C TYR A 246 -19.58 4.01 -12.03
N ILE A 247 -18.27 3.88 -11.87
CA ILE A 247 -17.31 3.69 -12.96
C ILE A 247 -16.67 2.32 -12.77
N ILE A 248 -16.76 1.46 -13.78
CA ILE A 248 -16.08 0.15 -13.81
C ILE A 248 -14.97 0.23 -14.85
N PRO A 249 -13.70 0.27 -14.43
CA PRO A 249 -12.56 0.24 -15.35
C PRO A 249 -12.49 -1.08 -16.13
N GLN A 250 -12.08 -1.04 -17.39
CA GLN A 250 -11.81 -2.24 -18.20
C GLN A 250 -10.32 -2.59 -18.14
N MET A 251 -9.99 -3.87 -17.96
CA MET A 251 -8.64 -4.39 -18.15
C MET A 251 -8.37 -4.63 -19.63
N ALA A 252 -7.15 -4.36 -20.09
CA ALA A 252 -6.74 -4.58 -21.49
C ALA A 252 -6.73 -6.08 -21.88
N ASP A 253 -6.62 -6.98 -20.90
CA ASP A 253 -6.71 -8.43 -21.11
C ASP A 253 -7.93 -8.98 -20.36
N SER A 254 -8.95 -9.40 -21.10
CA SER A 254 -10.22 -9.93 -20.59
C SER A 254 -10.14 -11.38 -20.07
N VAL A 255 -8.94 -11.82 -19.64
CA VAL A 255 -8.79 -13.14 -19.03
C VAL A 255 -9.22 -13.03 -17.58
N LEU A 256 -10.50 -13.37 -17.35
CA LEU A 256 -11.16 -13.51 -16.06
C LEU A 256 -10.26 -14.28 -15.09
N ILE A 257 -9.61 -13.57 -14.19
CA ILE A 257 -8.95 -14.15 -13.03
C ILE A 257 -9.72 -13.61 -11.83
N PHE A 258 -10.56 -14.48 -11.25
CA PHE A 258 -11.26 -14.30 -9.98
C PHE A 258 -12.56 -13.45 -10.01
N CYS A 259 -13.68 -14.01 -10.48
CA CYS A 259 -14.97 -13.37 -10.24
C CYS A 259 -15.37 -13.51 -8.76
N LEU A 260 -15.31 -12.43 -7.98
CA LEU A 260 -15.97 -12.35 -6.65
C LEU A 260 -17.46 -12.76 -6.71
N CYS A 261 -18.08 -12.68 -7.89
CA CYS A 261 -19.40 -13.17 -8.21
C CYS A 261 -19.62 -14.65 -7.84
N ASP A 262 -18.58 -15.49 -7.96
CA ASP A 262 -18.68 -16.93 -7.70
C ASP A 262 -18.56 -17.25 -6.20
N MET A 263 -18.13 -16.29 -5.37
CA MET A 263 -17.91 -16.49 -3.93
C MET A 263 -19.19 -16.33 -3.08
N GLN A 264 -20.34 -15.98 -3.67
CA GLN A 264 -21.65 -15.84 -3.00
C GLN A 264 -21.61 -15.10 -1.64
N LEU A 265 -20.72 -14.12 -1.48
CA LEU A 265 -20.61 -13.38 -0.22
C LEU A 265 -21.92 -12.65 0.08
N ASN A 266 -22.40 -12.75 1.32
CA ASN A 266 -23.50 -11.92 1.79
C ASN A 266 -23.10 -10.43 1.79
N ASN A 267 -24.09 -9.52 1.84
CA ASN A 267 -23.81 -8.08 1.74
C ASN A 267 -22.87 -7.57 2.84
N ARG A 268 -23.03 -8.09 4.07
CA ARG A 268 -22.18 -7.70 5.21
C ARG A 268 -20.72 -8.06 4.99
N LEU A 269 -20.44 -9.30 4.63
CA LEU A 269 -19.06 -9.77 4.37
C LEU A 269 -18.46 -9.08 3.15
N PHE A 270 -19.26 -8.79 2.13
CA PHE A 270 -18.84 -7.99 0.98
C PHE A 270 -18.46 -6.56 1.40
N GLU A 271 -19.28 -5.88 2.20
CA GLU A 271 -18.99 -4.54 2.72
C GLU A 271 -17.73 -4.54 3.58
N GLU A 272 -17.54 -5.56 4.42
CA GLU A 272 -16.33 -5.73 5.22
C GLU A 272 -15.07 -5.87 4.36
N LEU A 273 -15.11 -6.72 3.31
CA LEU A 273 -14.02 -6.85 2.34
C LEU A 273 -13.76 -5.54 1.57
N ALA A 274 -14.82 -4.87 1.14
CA ALA A 274 -14.72 -3.60 0.42
C ALA A 274 -14.06 -2.50 1.28
N MET A 275 -14.38 -2.45 2.57
CA MET A 275 -13.71 -1.56 3.54
C MET A 275 -12.24 -1.94 3.74
N ASP A 276 -11.92 -3.22 3.81
CA ASP A 276 -10.54 -3.69 3.96
C ASP A 276 -9.68 -3.31 2.72
N VAL A 277 -10.25 -3.37 1.51
CA VAL A 277 -9.60 -2.90 0.27
C VAL A 277 -9.53 -1.36 0.21
N TYR A 278 -10.56 -0.65 0.69
CA TYR A 278 -10.53 0.81 0.81
C TYR A 278 -9.37 1.27 1.71
N ASP A 279 -9.16 0.61 2.84
CA ASP A 279 -8.05 0.88 3.75
C ASP A 279 -6.69 0.69 3.06
N GLU A 280 -6.54 -0.36 2.26
CA GLU A 280 -5.30 -0.62 1.52
C GLU A 280 -5.07 0.41 0.40
N VAL A 281 -6.12 0.86 -0.29
CA VAL A 281 -6.03 1.99 -1.24
C VAL A 281 -5.58 3.25 -0.52
N ASP A 282 -6.20 3.59 0.62
CA ASP A 282 -5.82 4.74 1.44
C ASP A 282 -4.35 4.67 1.89
N ARG A 283 -3.88 3.49 2.29
CA ARG A 283 -2.49 3.24 2.66
C ARG A 283 -1.53 3.48 1.47
N ARG A 284 -1.81 2.87 0.31
CA ARG A 284 -0.96 3.02 -0.90
C ARG A 284 -0.91 4.46 -1.40
N GLU A 285 -2.03 5.18 -1.38
CA GLU A 285 -2.09 6.60 -1.71
C GLU A 285 -1.28 7.45 -0.72
N ASN A 286 -1.47 7.22 0.58
CA ASN A 286 -0.71 7.94 1.61
C ASN A 286 0.79 7.64 1.54
N ASP A 287 1.20 6.42 1.19
CA ASP A 287 2.60 6.06 0.94
C ASP A 287 3.18 6.85 -0.25
N ALA A 288 2.44 6.99 -1.35
CA ALA A 288 2.87 7.76 -2.51
C ALA A 288 3.02 9.26 -2.16
N VAL A 289 2.08 9.81 -1.39
CA VAL A 289 2.17 11.19 -0.90
C VAL A 289 3.35 11.34 0.07
N TRP A 290 3.58 10.37 0.94
CA TRP A 290 4.71 10.39 1.87
C TRP A 290 6.06 10.41 1.12
N LEU A 291 6.25 9.53 0.14
CA LEU A 291 7.47 9.47 -0.66
C LEU A 291 7.73 10.76 -1.47
N THR A 292 6.69 11.48 -1.86
CA THR A 292 6.81 12.72 -2.66
C THR A 292 6.99 13.98 -1.81
N THR A 293 6.59 13.94 -0.54
CA THR A 293 6.62 15.11 0.37
C THR A 293 7.79 15.09 1.33
N GLN A 294 8.35 13.90 1.62
CA GLN A 294 9.44 13.77 2.59
C GLN A 294 10.83 14.00 2.00
N ASN A 295 11.71 14.59 2.82
CA ASN A 295 13.12 14.73 2.51
C ASN A 295 13.83 13.36 2.53
N HIS A 296 14.84 13.19 1.69
CA HIS A 296 15.62 11.95 1.57
C HIS A 296 16.22 11.49 2.92
N SER A 297 16.59 12.42 3.80
CA SER A 297 17.10 12.10 5.14
C SER A 297 16.05 11.41 6.02
N THR A 298 14.80 11.87 5.97
CA THR A 298 13.68 11.27 6.70
C THR A 298 13.38 9.86 6.18
N LEU A 299 13.33 9.69 4.85
CA LEU A 299 13.02 8.39 4.23
C LEU A 299 14.07 7.31 4.51
N VAL A 300 15.35 7.67 4.63
CA VAL A 300 16.43 6.72 4.93
C VAL A 300 16.50 6.36 6.42
N THR A 301 16.05 7.25 7.31
CA THR A 301 16.12 7.05 8.76
C THR A 301 14.84 6.44 9.35
N GLU A 302 13.75 6.43 8.59
CA GLU A 302 12.45 5.94 9.05
C GLU A 302 12.45 4.41 9.20
N ARG A 303 12.61 3.95 10.45
CA ARG A 303 12.44 2.54 10.84
C ARG A 303 10.98 2.12 11.04
N SER A 304 10.03 3.05 10.97
CA SER A 304 8.64 2.88 11.45
C SER A 304 7.60 2.74 10.35
N ALA A 305 8.00 2.72 9.08
CA ALA A 305 7.09 2.49 7.97
C ALA A 305 6.59 1.04 7.99
N VAL A 306 5.33 0.85 8.42
CA VAL A 306 4.66 -0.46 8.38
C VAL A 306 4.25 -0.73 6.93
N PRO A 307 4.80 -1.76 6.25
CA PRO A 307 4.58 -1.97 4.81
C PRO A 307 3.20 -2.55 4.47
N PHE A 308 2.32 -2.68 5.47
CA PHE A 308 0.98 -3.25 5.38
C PHE A 308 0.06 -2.55 6.39
N LEU A 309 -1.23 -2.85 6.32
CA LEU A 309 -2.21 -2.26 7.24
C LEU A 309 -1.90 -2.59 8.71
N PRO A 310 -1.87 -1.58 9.61
CA PRO A 310 -1.72 -1.81 11.04
C PRO A 310 -2.82 -2.70 11.61
N VAL A 311 -2.48 -3.47 12.65
CA VAL A 311 -3.43 -4.34 13.35
C VAL A 311 -4.50 -3.50 14.03
N ASN A 312 -5.77 -3.86 13.83
CA ASN A 312 -6.89 -3.35 14.61
C ASN A 312 -7.24 -4.35 15.72
N PRO A 313 -7.09 -3.99 17.02
CA PRO A 313 -7.44 -4.87 18.13
C PRO A 313 -8.90 -5.33 18.15
N GLU A 314 -9.81 -4.54 17.56
CA GLU A 314 -11.24 -4.86 17.48
C GLU A 314 -11.55 -5.96 16.44
N TYR A 315 -10.60 -6.29 15.58
CA TYR A 315 -10.77 -7.30 14.53
C TYR A 315 -10.15 -8.63 14.95
N SER A 316 -10.74 -9.74 14.48
CA SER A 316 -10.17 -11.07 14.65
C SER A 316 -8.78 -11.17 14.00
N ALA A 317 -7.96 -12.11 14.49
CA ALA A 317 -6.65 -12.38 13.90
C ALA A 317 -6.74 -12.72 12.41
N THR A 318 -7.76 -13.50 12.00
CA THR A 318 -8.01 -13.86 10.61
C THR A 318 -8.30 -12.64 9.74
N ARG A 319 -9.13 -11.70 10.21
CA ARG A 319 -9.43 -10.47 9.47
C ARG A 319 -8.21 -9.58 9.35
N ASN A 320 -7.46 -9.39 10.44
CA ASN A 320 -6.20 -8.64 10.40
C ASN A 320 -5.18 -9.28 9.44
N GLN A 321 -5.08 -10.61 9.42
CA GLN A 321 -4.22 -11.33 8.48
C GLN A 321 -4.66 -11.10 7.02
N GLY A 322 -5.98 -11.14 6.74
CA GLY A 322 -6.55 -10.84 5.42
C GLY A 322 -6.17 -9.43 4.95
N ARG A 323 -6.39 -8.42 5.80
CA ARG A 323 -6.02 -7.03 5.55
C ARG A 323 -4.53 -6.85 5.24
N GLN A 324 -3.65 -7.51 5.99
CA GLN A 324 -2.21 -7.42 5.78
C GLN A 324 -1.74 -8.14 4.52
N LYS A 325 -2.43 -9.22 4.10
CA LYS A 325 -2.15 -9.93 2.84
C LYS A 325 -2.40 -9.06 1.60
N LEU A 326 -3.31 -8.08 1.66
CA LEU A 326 -3.57 -7.15 0.55
C LEU A 326 -2.32 -6.36 0.12
N ALA A 327 -1.38 -6.11 1.05
CA ALA A 327 -0.13 -5.44 0.73
C ALA A 327 0.80 -6.28 -0.18
N ARG A 328 0.61 -7.60 -0.23
CA ARG A 328 1.39 -8.50 -1.10
C ARG A 328 0.91 -8.50 -2.55
N PHE A 329 -0.30 -7.99 -2.81
CA PHE A 329 -0.86 -8.00 -4.16
C PHE A 329 -0.06 -7.07 -5.05
N ASN A 330 0.36 -7.60 -6.19
CA ASN A 330 0.96 -6.79 -7.24
C ASN A 330 -0.08 -5.85 -7.87
N ALA A 331 0.37 -4.90 -8.69
CA ALA A 331 -0.52 -3.90 -9.27
C ALA A 331 -1.67 -4.50 -10.10
N ARG A 332 -1.43 -5.61 -10.81
CA ARG A 332 -2.44 -6.29 -11.63
C ARG A 332 -3.47 -6.99 -10.76
N GLU A 333 -3.03 -7.80 -9.80
CA GLU A 333 -3.90 -8.52 -8.86
C GLU A 333 -4.80 -7.57 -8.07
N PHE A 334 -4.22 -6.47 -7.57
CA PHE A 334 -4.96 -5.49 -6.80
C PHE A 334 -5.97 -4.72 -7.66
N ALA A 335 -5.60 -4.37 -8.90
CA ALA A 335 -6.53 -3.75 -9.83
C ALA A 335 -7.70 -4.66 -10.20
N THR A 336 -7.44 -5.95 -10.42
CA THR A 336 -8.50 -6.95 -10.68
C THR A 336 -9.47 -7.02 -9.50
N LEU A 337 -8.97 -7.17 -8.27
CA LEU A 337 -9.81 -7.20 -7.07
C LEU A 337 -10.70 -5.95 -6.95
N ILE A 338 -10.15 -4.77 -7.19
CA ILE A 338 -10.90 -3.52 -7.16
C ILE A 338 -12.01 -3.51 -8.21
N ILE A 339 -11.71 -3.94 -9.45
CA ILE A 339 -12.70 -3.99 -10.54
C ILE A 339 -13.84 -4.96 -10.20
N ASP A 340 -13.53 -6.10 -9.60
CA ASP A 340 -14.54 -7.07 -9.17
C ASP A 340 -15.43 -6.50 -8.06
N ILE A 341 -14.85 -5.80 -7.07
CA ILE A 341 -15.60 -5.13 -6.01
C ILE A 341 -16.51 -4.05 -6.60
N LEU A 342 -16.01 -3.22 -7.52
CA LEU A 342 -16.82 -2.17 -8.17
C LEU A 342 -17.97 -2.76 -9.00
N SER A 343 -17.71 -3.85 -9.72
CA SER A 343 -18.70 -4.54 -10.53
C SER A 343 -19.78 -5.19 -9.66
N ASP A 344 -19.38 -5.85 -8.55
CA ASP A 344 -20.31 -6.47 -7.61
C ASP A 344 -21.10 -5.41 -6.82
N ALA A 345 -20.47 -4.32 -6.37
CA ALA A 345 -21.17 -3.22 -5.70
C ALA A 345 -22.30 -2.65 -6.57
N LYS A 346 -22.01 -2.40 -7.86
CA LYS A 346 -23.02 -1.96 -8.83
C LYS A 346 -24.16 -2.97 -8.97
N ARG A 347 -23.83 -4.27 -9.11
CA ARG A 347 -24.83 -5.34 -9.22
C ARG A 347 -25.73 -5.38 -7.99
N ARG A 348 -25.17 -5.35 -6.78
CA ARG A 348 -25.93 -5.42 -5.51
C ARG A 348 -26.86 -4.23 -5.33
N GLN A 349 -26.46 -3.04 -5.78
CA GLN A 349 -27.34 -1.87 -5.73
C GLN A 349 -28.49 -1.99 -6.74
N GLN A 350 -28.23 -2.47 -7.96
CA GLN A 350 -29.25 -2.65 -9.00
C GLN A 350 -30.21 -3.81 -8.70
N GLY A 351 -29.74 -4.87 -8.04
CA GLY A 351 -30.55 -6.01 -7.60
C GLY A 351 -31.59 -5.66 -6.52
N LYS A 352 -31.45 -4.52 -5.83
CA LYS A 352 -32.49 -3.99 -4.93
C LYS A 352 -33.71 -3.41 -5.68
N GLY A 353 -33.66 -3.31 -7.02
CA GLY A 353 -34.70 -2.71 -7.87
C GLY A 353 -35.59 -3.69 -8.67
N LEU A 354 -35.47 -5.01 -8.49
CA LEU A 354 -36.29 -6.01 -9.20
C LEU A 354 -37.03 -6.93 -8.22
N THR A 355 -37.86 -6.34 -7.36
CA THR A 355 -39.08 -7.02 -6.93
C THR A 355 -40.21 -6.51 -7.81
N MET A 356 -40.81 -7.42 -8.57
CA MET A 356 -41.85 -7.23 -9.61
C MET A 356 -41.36 -6.98 -11.04
N SER A 357 -40.85 -8.05 -11.65
CA SER A 357 -41.27 -8.42 -13.01
C SER A 357 -41.41 -9.93 -13.09
N ASN A 358 -42.61 -10.41 -12.76
CA ASN A 358 -43.14 -11.72 -13.12
C ASN A 358 -43.16 -11.84 -14.66
N SER A 359 -42.01 -12.07 -15.28
CA SER A 359 -41.91 -12.32 -16.73
C SER A 359 -40.90 -13.41 -17.08
N ILE A 360 -40.36 -14.12 -16.09
CA ILE A 360 -39.55 -15.35 -16.28
C ILE A 360 -40.12 -16.50 -15.44
N LEU A 361 -41.41 -16.47 -15.12
CA LEU A 361 -42.13 -17.60 -14.49
C LEU A 361 -43.24 -18.16 -15.39
N THR A 362 -43.34 -17.67 -16.62
CA THR A 362 -44.33 -18.15 -17.62
C THR A 362 -43.74 -19.14 -18.64
N LEU A 363 -42.47 -19.53 -18.51
CA LEU A 363 -41.80 -20.45 -19.46
C LEU A 363 -41.39 -21.80 -18.87
N LEU A 364 -41.70 -22.08 -17.61
CA LEU A 364 -41.59 -23.43 -17.05
C LEU A 364 -42.94 -23.82 -16.45
N ASN A 365 -43.77 -24.36 -17.33
CA ASN A 365 -45.05 -24.97 -17.06
C ASN A 365 -44.82 -26.22 -16.19
N ILE A 366 -44.80 -26.05 -14.86
CA ILE A 366 -44.92 -27.16 -13.91
C ILE A 366 -46.04 -26.81 -12.93
N SER A 367 -47.09 -27.60 -13.04
CA SER A 367 -48.34 -27.51 -12.29
C SER A 367 -48.19 -28.02 -10.85
N GLU A 368 -48.99 -27.40 -9.97
CA GLU A 368 -49.57 -27.90 -8.70
C GLU A 368 -49.12 -27.21 -7.39
N PRO A 369 -50.06 -26.99 -6.45
CA PRO A 369 -50.08 -25.81 -5.59
C PRO A 369 -49.52 -26.08 -4.17
N LEU A 370 -48.86 -25.06 -3.61
CA LEU A 370 -48.48 -25.05 -2.19
C LEU A 370 -49.55 -24.37 -1.34
N ASP A 371 -49.96 -25.13 -0.32
CA ASP A 371 -50.79 -24.76 0.81
C ASP A 371 -50.08 -23.78 1.74
N VAL A 372 -50.88 -22.94 2.41
CA VAL A 372 -50.45 -21.88 3.32
C VAL A 372 -50.36 -22.44 4.74
N GLY A 373 -49.18 -22.40 5.36
CA GLY A 373 -49.00 -22.83 6.75
C GLY A 373 -47.81 -22.18 7.46
N GLN A 374 -48.15 -21.32 8.43
CA GLN A 374 -47.42 -20.71 9.55
C GLN A 374 -46.04 -21.26 10.00
N ALA A 375 -45.13 -20.29 10.25
CA ALA A 375 -44.32 -20.01 11.44
C ALA A 375 -43.57 -21.11 12.24
N ASP A 376 -42.44 -20.67 12.84
CA ASP A 376 -41.51 -21.34 13.78
C ASP A 376 -40.50 -22.30 13.11
N ASP A 377 -39.21 -22.41 13.45
CA ASP A 377 -38.30 -21.81 14.43
C ASP A 377 -36.87 -22.26 14.02
N ASP A 378 -35.84 -21.56 14.49
CA ASP A 378 -34.42 -21.95 14.61
C ASP A 378 -33.82 -23.11 13.76
N GLN A 379 -32.91 -22.80 12.83
CA GLN A 379 -31.70 -23.62 12.64
C GLN A 379 -30.55 -22.88 11.96
N HIS A 380 -29.41 -22.80 12.65
CA HIS A 380 -28.14 -22.28 12.15
C HIS A 380 -27.33 -23.40 11.47
N ASP A 381 -27.17 -23.34 10.15
CA ASP A 381 -26.26 -24.23 9.41
C ASP A 381 -24.82 -23.74 9.54
N TYR A 382 -24.14 -24.24 10.56
CA TYR A 382 -22.73 -24.04 10.85
C TYR A 382 -21.91 -25.08 10.07
N ASP A 383 -21.38 -24.69 8.91
CA ASP A 383 -20.48 -25.54 8.12
C ASP A 383 -19.11 -25.64 8.81
N SER A 384 -18.90 -26.75 9.52
CA SER A 384 -17.66 -27.09 10.19
C SER A 384 -16.84 -28.03 9.32
N VAL A 385 -15.91 -27.49 8.53
CA VAL A 385 -14.94 -28.30 7.78
C VAL A 385 -13.53 -27.70 7.86
N ALA A 386 -12.75 -28.21 8.82
CA ALA A 386 -11.31 -28.56 8.68
C ALA A 386 -10.71 -28.85 10.07
N SER A 387 -10.91 -30.06 10.57
CA SER A 387 -10.01 -30.64 11.58
C SER A 387 -9.66 -32.05 11.12
N ASP A 388 -8.57 -32.16 10.38
CA ASP A 388 -7.90 -33.44 10.17
C ASP A 388 -7.03 -33.71 11.40
N GLU A 389 -7.57 -34.44 12.36
CA GLU A 389 -6.76 -35.23 13.30
C GLU A 389 -7.29 -36.66 13.27
N ASP A 390 -6.59 -37.49 12.49
CA ASP A 390 -6.72 -38.95 12.49
C ASP A 390 -6.38 -39.49 13.90
N THR A 391 -7.36 -40.10 14.57
CA THR A 391 -7.08 -41.11 15.60
C THR A 391 -8.06 -42.26 15.48
N ASP A 392 -7.54 -43.40 15.01
CA ASP A 392 -8.22 -44.69 14.94
C ASP A 392 -8.83 -45.07 16.30
N SER A 393 -10.12 -45.40 16.27
CA SER A 393 -10.82 -46.11 17.35
C SER A 393 -11.06 -47.55 16.92
N GLU A 394 -10.45 -48.52 17.60
CA GLU A 394 -11.07 -49.84 17.77
C GLU A 394 -10.73 -50.48 19.13
N LEU A 395 -11.81 -50.68 19.92
CA LEU A 395 -12.20 -51.92 20.59
C LEU A 395 -11.28 -52.51 21.70
N THR A 396 -11.71 -52.43 22.97
CA THR A 396 -12.35 -53.52 23.77
C THR A 396 -12.16 -53.39 25.28
N THR A 397 -13.27 -53.58 26.00
CA THR A 397 -13.38 -53.86 27.44
C THR A 397 -13.07 -55.33 27.75
N GLN A 398 -12.17 -55.60 28.71
CA GLN A 398 -12.27 -56.56 29.84
C GLN A 398 -10.94 -57.26 30.25
N ASN A 399 -10.70 -57.21 31.57
CA ASN A 399 -10.07 -58.20 32.46
C ASN A 399 -8.53 -58.36 32.58
N ASN A 400 -8.02 -57.88 33.73
CA ASN A 400 -7.10 -58.51 34.69
C ASN A 400 -5.97 -59.45 34.20
N THR A 401 -4.70 -59.03 34.36
CA THR A 401 -3.78 -59.50 35.43
C THR A 401 -2.37 -58.90 35.28
N ASN A 402 -1.79 -58.49 36.42
CA ASN A 402 -0.37 -58.40 36.78
C ASN A 402 0.71 -58.16 35.70
N ALA A 403 1.38 -57.00 35.80
CA ALA A 403 2.79 -56.87 36.26
C ALA A 403 3.57 -55.81 35.48
N GLN A 404 4.30 -54.98 36.23
CA GLN A 404 5.41 -54.11 35.80
C GLN A 404 5.00 -52.94 34.89
N ARG A 405 5.50 -51.71 35.05
CA ARG A 405 6.44 -51.09 35.99
C ARG A 405 6.35 -49.60 35.64
N ASN A 406 6.42 -48.79 36.68
CA ASN A 406 6.99 -47.45 36.68
C ASN A 406 6.25 -46.32 35.95
N ASN A 407 5.64 -45.49 36.80
CA ASN A 407 5.89 -44.05 36.88
C ASN A 407 5.62 -43.23 35.61
N ARG A 408 4.55 -42.43 35.64
CA ARG A 408 4.68 -41.04 36.12
C ARG A 408 3.32 -40.42 36.41
N ALA A 409 3.11 -40.10 37.68
CA ALA A 409 2.07 -39.20 38.14
C ALA A 409 2.49 -37.74 37.92
N LYS A 410 1.49 -36.85 37.91
CA LYS A 410 1.54 -35.39 38.20
C LYS A 410 2.18 -34.52 37.09
N SER A 411 1.72 -33.32 36.78
CA SER A 411 0.72 -32.40 37.35
C SER A 411 0.71 -31.15 36.46
N MET A 412 -0.42 -30.43 36.43
CA MET A 412 -0.51 -29.00 36.09
C MET A 412 0.60 -28.15 36.75
N ASP A 413 1.14 -27.14 36.06
CA ASP A 413 0.97 -25.69 36.37
C ASP A 413 1.95 -24.78 35.58
N SER A 414 1.46 -23.56 35.29
CA SER A 414 2.11 -22.24 35.15
C SER A 414 3.20 -21.92 34.11
N SER A 415 2.87 -20.92 33.27
CA SER A 415 3.66 -19.73 32.85
C SER A 415 5.18 -19.69 33.08
N ASP A 416 5.96 -19.53 32.00
CA ASP A 416 7.06 -18.55 31.90
C ASP A 416 7.56 -18.44 30.44
N LEU A 417 7.55 -17.24 29.86
CA LEU A 417 8.27 -16.96 28.60
C LEU A 417 9.64 -16.40 28.98
N SER A 418 10.50 -17.29 29.46
CA SER A 418 11.95 -17.04 29.53
C SER A 418 12.61 -17.68 28.32
N ASP A 419 13.43 -16.91 27.60
CA ASP A 419 14.44 -17.41 26.65
C ASP A 419 15.35 -18.43 27.35
N GLY A 420 14.95 -19.70 27.33
CA GLY A 420 15.74 -20.84 27.78
C GLY A 420 16.62 -21.36 26.65
N PRO A 421 17.74 -22.05 26.95
CA PRO A 421 18.54 -22.71 25.92
C PRO A 421 17.70 -23.76 25.21
N ILE A 422 17.67 -23.70 23.87
CA ILE A 422 16.92 -24.59 22.96
C ILE A 422 17.10 -26.04 23.41
N THR A 423 15.99 -26.71 23.70
CA THR A 423 16.04 -28.09 24.16
C THR A 423 16.43 -29.01 23.00
N LEU A 424 17.11 -30.12 23.30
CA LEU A 424 17.50 -31.11 22.29
C LEU A 424 16.30 -31.64 21.49
N GLN A 425 15.12 -31.65 22.11
CA GLN A 425 13.86 -32.06 21.48
C GLN A 425 13.41 -31.06 20.41
N GLU A 426 13.41 -29.76 20.71
CA GLU A 426 13.09 -28.69 19.75
C GLU A 426 14.09 -28.68 18.59
N TYR A 427 15.38 -28.90 18.87
CA TYR A 427 16.40 -29.00 17.83
C TYR A 427 16.15 -30.17 16.87
N LEU A 428 15.74 -31.34 17.38
CA LEU A 428 15.45 -32.51 16.57
C LEU A 428 14.17 -32.33 15.74
N GLU A 429 13.16 -31.63 16.26
CA GLU A 429 11.93 -31.29 15.53
C GLU A 429 12.22 -30.31 14.39
N VAL A 430 13.01 -29.26 14.64
CA VAL A 430 13.45 -28.32 13.60
C VAL A 430 14.29 -29.03 12.55
N LYS A 431 15.19 -29.95 12.96
CA LYS A 431 16.00 -30.75 12.02
C LYS A 431 15.13 -31.65 11.13
N LYS A 432 14.09 -32.27 11.69
CA LYS A 432 13.13 -33.08 10.93
C LYS A 432 12.31 -32.23 9.96
N ALA A 433 11.86 -31.05 10.40
CA ALA A 433 11.15 -30.09 9.55
C ALA A 433 12.04 -29.58 8.40
N LEU A 434 13.32 -29.30 8.67
CA LEU A 434 14.28 -28.88 7.66
C LEU A 434 14.50 -29.96 6.60
N ALA A 435 14.70 -31.21 7.02
CA ALA A 435 14.84 -32.34 6.08
C ALA A 435 13.59 -32.54 5.20
N SER A 436 12.39 -32.36 5.78
CA SER A 436 11.13 -32.40 5.01
C SER A 436 11.03 -31.25 4.00
N SER A 437 11.43 -30.04 4.40
CA SER A 437 11.46 -28.87 3.52
C SER A 437 12.45 -29.03 2.37
N GLU A 438 13.65 -29.55 2.65
CA GLU A 438 14.67 -29.84 1.63
C GLU A 438 14.18 -30.87 0.60
N ALA A 439 13.53 -31.95 1.05
CA ALA A 439 12.91 -32.93 0.16
C ALA A 439 11.83 -32.31 -0.74
N LYS A 440 11.01 -31.40 -0.20
CA LYS A 440 9.97 -30.70 -0.95
C LYS A 440 10.56 -29.74 -1.98
N VAL A 441 11.65 -29.04 -1.65
CA VAL A 441 12.39 -28.19 -2.59
C VAL A 441 12.99 -29.01 -3.73
N GLN A 442 13.59 -30.17 -3.43
CA GLN A 442 14.11 -31.08 -4.47
C GLN A 442 13.00 -31.61 -5.39
N GLN A 443 11.84 -31.94 -4.85
CA GLN A 443 10.69 -32.36 -5.65
C GLN A 443 10.18 -31.23 -6.56
N LEU A 444 10.09 -30.00 -6.05
CA LEU A 444 9.71 -28.83 -6.83
C LEU A 444 10.72 -28.52 -7.94
N MET A 445 12.03 -28.65 -7.67
CA MET A 445 13.06 -28.51 -8.70
C MET A 445 12.89 -29.55 -9.82
N LYS A 446 12.56 -30.80 -9.47
CA LYS A 446 12.31 -31.85 -10.46
C LYS A 446 11.07 -31.57 -11.32
N VAL A 447 9.98 -31.11 -10.70
CA VAL A 447 8.76 -30.71 -11.43
C VAL A 447 9.04 -29.51 -12.34
N ASN A 448 9.81 -28.53 -11.88
CA ASN A 448 10.16 -27.35 -12.67
C ASN A 448 11.03 -27.71 -13.90
N ASN A 449 11.95 -28.66 -13.74
CA ASN A 449 12.73 -29.19 -14.86
C ASN A 449 11.85 -29.93 -15.86
N ASN A 450 10.91 -30.76 -15.39
CA ASN A 450 9.97 -31.46 -16.27
C ASN A 450 9.07 -30.47 -17.04
N LEU A 451 8.50 -29.46 -16.37
CA LEU A 451 7.72 -28.42 -17.05
C LEU A 451 8.57 -27.66 -18.07
N SER A 452 9.83 -27.35 -17.74
CA SER A 452 10.74 -26.66 -18.66
C SER A 452 11.03 -27.48 -19.92
N GLU A 453 11.16 -28.80 -19.80
CA GLU A 453 11.29 -29.71 -20.95
C GLU A 453 10.01 -29.79 -21.79
N GLU A 454 8.84 -29.84 -21.14
CA GLU A 454 7.55 -29.86 -21.81
C GLU A 454 7.30 -28.56 -22.61
N LEU A 455 7.65 -27.43 -22.01
CA LEU A 455 7.55 -26.11 -22.63
C LEU A 455 8.49 -26.03 -23.85
N ARG A 456 9.68 -26.63 -23.77
CA ARG A 456 10.62 -26.74 -24.90
C ARG A 456 10.08 -27.63 -26.02
N ARG A 457 9.39 -28.73 -25.68
CA ARG A 457 8.72 -29.60 -26.66
C ARG A 457 7.58 -28.86 -27.37
N LEU A 458 6.71 -28.19 -26.62
CA LEU A 458 5.60 -27.42 -27.17
C LEU A 458 6.10 -26.29 -28.07
N GLN A 459 7.16 -25.57 -27.67
CA GLN A 459 7.81 -24.57 -28.52
C GLN A 459 8.36 -25.13 -29.83
N LYS A 460 8.89 -26.36 -29.82
CA LYS A 460 9.37 -27.04 -31.02
C LYS A 460 8.22 -27.41 -31.96
N GLU A 461 7.09 -27.85 -31.40
CA GLU A 461 5.90 -28.19 -32.17
C GLU A 461 5.25 -26.94 -32.80
N VAL A 462 5.18 -25.83 -32.06
CA VAL A 462 4.70 -24.54 -32.56
C VAL A 462 5.57 -24.04 -33.73
N ARG A 463 6.91 -24.12 -33.61
CA ARG A 463 7.82 -23.76 -34.71
C ARG A 463 7.61 -24.64 -35.94
N LYS A 464 7.39 -25.94 -35.75
CA LYS A 464 7.12 -26.88 -36.84
C LYS A 464 5.80 -26.56 -37.56
N GLN A 465 4.75 -26.22 -36.82
CA GLN A 465 3.45 -25.77 -37.35
C GLN A 465 3.58 -24.47 -38.16
N ILE A 466 4.36 -23.49 -37.68
CA ILE A 466 4.63 -22.25 -38.41
C ILE A 466 5.36 -22.54 -39.72
N GLN A 467 6.37 -23.42 -39.70
CA GLN A 467 7.12 -23.80 -40.89
C GLN A 467 6.24 -24.51 -41.95
N ILE A 468 5.27 -25.32 -41.52
CA ILE A 468 4.32 -26.00 -42.39
C ILE A 468 3.39 -24.98 -43.06
N ARG A 469 2.83 -24.03 -42.30
CA ARG A 469 2.01 -22.93 -42.85
C ARG A 469 2.76 -22.08 -43.87
N THR A 470 4.02 -21.73 -43.59
CA THR A 470 4.83 -20.95 -44.55
C THR A 470 5.18 -21.69 -45.84
N LYS A 471 5.10 -23.03 -45.87
CA LYS A 471 5.29 -23.82 -47.10
C LYS A 471 4.01 -23.94 -47.94
N GLU A 472 2.85 -23.80 -47.34
CA GLU A 472 1.55 -23.83 -48.05
C GLU A 472 1.28 -22.48 -48.76
N ASP A 473 1.77 -21.37 -48.22
CA ASP A 473 1.55 -20.02 -48.80
C ASP A 473 2.49 -19.67 -49.99
N CYS A 474 3.49 -20.49 -50.33
CA CYS A 474 4.44 -20.20 -51.43
C CYS A 474 4.14 -20.99 -52.72
N SER A 475 2.95 -21.56 -52.86
CA SER A 475 2.53 -22.31 -54.06
C SER A 475 1.21 -21.80 -54.64
N THR A 476 1.02 -20.48 -54.80
CA THR A 476 0.07 -19.92 -55.79
C THR A 476 0.37 -18.44 -56.07
N GLY A 477 0.47 -18.07 -57.35
CA GLY A 477 0.27 -16.69 -57.80
C GLY A 477 1.48 -16.02 -58.47
N THR A 478 1.58 -16.23 -59.78
CA THR A 478 2.45 -15.53 -60.74
C THR A 478 1.89 -14.17 -61.18
N ASP A 479 2.83 -13.31 -61.59
CA ASP A 479 2.80 -12.31 -62.68
C ASP A 479 2.38 -10.83 -62.48
N SER A 480 3.28 -10.01 -63.07
CA SER A 480 3.11 -8.71 -63.75
C SER A 480 3.04 -7.44 -62.87
N ASP A 481 3.61 -6.27 -63.20
CA ASP A 481 4.31 -5.76 -64.39
C ASP A 481 4.79 -4.28 -64.14
N TYR A 482 5.72 -3.79 -64.98
CA TYR A 482 6.09 -2.38 -65.29
C TYR A 482 6.93 -1.47 -64.33
N ASP A 483 8.24 -1.45 -64.62
CA ASP A 483 9.09 -0.37 -65.22
C ASP A 483 9.29 1.06 -64.63
N ASN A 484 10.60 1.35 -64.49
CA ASN A 484 11.41 2.58 -64.72
C ASN A 484 11.22 3.93 -63.99
N THR A 485 12.34 4.40 -63.38
CA THR A 485 13.08 5.57 -63.93
C THR A 485 14.55 5.63 -63.46
N GLN A 486 15.43 5.87 -64.44
CA GLN A 486 16.89 6.06 -64.43
C GLN A 486 17.31 7.38 -63.71
N THR A 487 18.58 7.75 -63.43
CA THR A 487 19.72 7.88 -64.37
C THR A 487 21.04 8.28 -63.65
N TYR A 488 22.18 7.68 -64.10
CA TYR A 488 23.60 8.13 -64.30
C TYR A 488 24.40 8.88 -63.19
N ASP A 489 25.74 8.83 -63.05
CA ASP A 489 26.85 8.44 -63.97
C ASP A 489 28.20 8.22 -63.25
N SER A 490 29.04 7.36 -63.87
CA SER A 490 30.49 7.46 -64.14
C SER A 490 31.60 7.82 -63.13
N SER A 491 32.48 6.83 -62.96
CA SER A 491 33.92 6.83 -63.38
C SER A 491 35.07 7.07 -62.39
N LEU A 492 35.87 5.99 -62.25
CA LEU A 492 37.34 5.85 -62.36
C LEU A 492 38.29 6.40 -61.27
N GLY A 493 39.25 5.54 -60.89
CA GLY A 493 40.53 5.91 -60.26
C GLY A 493 41.26 4.74 -59.59
N GLU A 494 42.21 4.13 -60.29
CA GLU A 494 43.14 3.06 -59.88
C GLU A 494 44.37 3.59 -59.07
N ASP A 495 45.24 2.64 -58.68
CA ASP A 495 46.65 2.71 -58.19
C ASP A 495 46.90 2.91 -56.67
N ASP A 496 47.89 2.28 -56.02
CA ASP A 496 48.82 1.18 -56.32
C ASP A 496 49.60 0.81 -55.02
N SER A 497 50.00 -0.47 -54.88
CA SER A 497 51.24 -1.00 -54.25
C SER A 497 51.66 -0.66 -52.79
N ARG A 498 52.26 -1.54 -51.97
CA ARG A 498 52.77 -2.92 -52.07
C ARG A 498 53.23 -3.38 -50.67
N GLY A 499 53.15 -4.68 -50.38
CA GLY A 499 53.84 -5.30 -49.24
C GLY A 499 53.33 -6.69 -48.86
N GLU A 500 53.68 -7.70 -49.66
CA GLU A 500 53.49 -9.13 -49.36
C GLU A 500 54.46 -9.61 -48.26
N VAL A 501 53.94 -10.36 -47.27
CA VAL A 501 54.61 -11.51 -46.66
C VAL A 501 53.54 -12.56 -46.36
N GLU A 502 53.81 -13.79 -46.80
CA GLU A 502 52.91 -14.95 -46.85
C GLU A 502 52.55 -15.59 -45.49
N GLU A 503 51.33 -16.15 -45.49
CA GLU A 503 50.82 -17.36 -44.83
C GLU A 503 51.13 -17.67 -43.35
N SER A 504 50.07 -17.69 -42.52
CA SER A 504 49.49 -18.96 -42.02
C SER A 504 48.28 -18.71 -41.11
N GLY A 505 47.17 -19.38 -41.45
CA GLY A 505 46.06 -19.84 -40.59
C GLY A 505 45.61 -19.00 -39.40
N ASP A 506 44.45 -18.36 -39.53
CA ASP A 506 43.23 -18.71 -38.77
C ASP A 506 42.16 -17.66 -39.09
N GLY A 507 41.11 -18.10 -39.78
CA GLY A 507 39.96 -17.27 -40.09
C GLY A 507 39.03 -17.22 -38.88
N GLY A 508 38.93 -16.06 -38.26
CA GLY A 508 37.99 -15.81 -37.18
C GLY A 508 37.73 -14.32 -36.99
N GLU A 509 36.90 -13.73 -37.85
CA GLU A 509 36.15 -12.53 -37.47
C GLU A 509 35.21 -12.91 -36.31
N PRO A 510 35.26 -12.25 -35.14
CA PRO A 510 34.30 -12.52 -34.09
C PRO A 510 33.00 -11.72 -34.34
N ASP A 511 31.95 -12.48 -34.61
CA ASP A 511 30.53 -12.14 -34.44
C ASP A 511 30.28 -11.28 -33.18
N PRO A 512 29.54 -10.14 -33.24
CA PRO A 512 29.43 -9.18 -32.16
C PRO A 512 28.41 -9.63 -31.11
N THR A 513 28.79 -10.61 -30.29
CA THR A 513 28.00 -11.03 -29.13
C THR A 513 28.23 -10.09 -27.95
N LEU A 514 27.15 -9.60 -27.36
CA LEU A 514 27.15 -8.88 -26.07
C LEU A 514 27.87 -9.73 -25.00
N PRO A 515 28.54 -9.10 -24.01
CA PRO A 515 29.23 -9.83 -22.95
C PRO A 515 28.30 -10.75 -22.16
N CYS A 516 28.86 -11.82 -21.58
CA CYS A 516 28.11 -12.74 -20.73
C CYS A 516 27.43 -11.95 -19.59
N THR A 517 26.11 -12.15 -19.44
CA THR A 517 25.31 -11.48 -18.42
C THR A 517 25.85 -11.69 -17.00
N GLU A 518 26.49 -12.84 -16.73
CA GLU A 518 27.11 -13.15 -15.43
C GLU A 518 28.32 -12.25 -15.16
N ASP A 519 29.17 -12.00 -16.15
CA ASP A 519 30.33 -11.11 -16.00
C ASP A 519 29.91 -9.65 -15.76
N VAL A 520 28.84 -9.22 -16.44
CA VAL A 520 28.27 -7.87 -16.25
C VAL A 520 27.66 -7.73 -14.86
N ILE A 521 27.02 -8.77 -14.33
CA ILE A 521 26.51 -8.80 -12.95
C ILE A 521 27.66 -8.73 -11.95
N LEU A 522 28.70 -9.57 -12.09
CA LEU A 522 29.85 -9.59 -11.18
C LEU A 522 30.60 -8.24 -11.17
N LYS A 523 30.81 -7.62 -12.33
CA LYS A 523 31.42 -6.28 -12.40
C LYS A 523 30.51 -5.19 -11.84
N THR A 524 29.19 -5.31 -12.00
CA THR A 524 28.21 -4.41 -11.36
C THR A 524 28.25 -4.53 -9.85
N GLU A 525 28.34 -5.75 -9.31
CA GLU A 525 28.50 -6.00 -7.87
C GLU A 525 29.79 -5.36 -7.34
N GLN A 526 30.90 -5.50 -8.06
CA GLN A 526 32.16 -4.86 -7.71
C GLN A 526 32.07 -3.32 -7.68
N VAL A 527 31.38 -2.72 -8.66
CA VAL A 527 31.11 -1.27 -8.68
C VAL A 527 30.24 -0.86 -7.49
N THR A 528 29.19 -1.62 -7.18
CA THR A 528 28.30 -1.32 -6.05
C THR A 528 28.99 -1.44 -4.69
N LYS A 529 29.89 -2.42 -4.52
CA LYS A 529 30.71 -2.58 -3.32
C LYS A 529 31.63 -1.38 -3.10
N ASN A 530 32.30 -0.91 -4.16
CA ASN A 530 33.16 0.27 -4.08
C ASN A 530 32.36 1.56 -3.79
N ILE A 531 31.14 1.67 -4.33
CA ILE A 531 30.20 2.76 -3.99
C ILE A 531 29.80 2.70 -2.51
N GLN A 532 29.52 1.52 -1.96
CA GLN A 532 29.19 1.37 -0.54
C GLN A 532 30.34 1.81 0.39
N GLU A 533 31.60 1.52 0.02
CA GLU A 533 32.78 2.04 0.75
C GLU A 533 32.81 3.57 0.73
N LEU A 534 32.56 4.20 -0.42
CA LEU A 534 32.51 5.66 -0.55
C LEU A 534 31.36 6.28 0.27
N LEU A 535 30.18 5.68 0.24
CA LEU A 535 29.02 6.16 0.99
C LEU A 535 29.24 6.04 2.50
N ARG A 536 29.92 5.00 2.95
CA ARG A 536 30.33 4.86 4.37
C ARG A 536 31.31 5.95 4.77
N ALA A 537 32.33 6.23 3.94
CA ALA A 537 33.26 7.33 4.18
C ALA A 537 32.56 8.69 4.22
N ALA A 538 31.54 8.90 3.37
CA ALA A 538 30.71 10.11 3.36
C ALA A 538 29.87 10.26 4.63
N GLN A 539 29.30 9.17 5.16
CA GLN A 539 28.55 9.16 6.42
C GLN A 539 29.43 9.42 7.65
N GLU A 540 30.69 8.98 7.61
CA GLU A 540 31.66 9.17 8.68
C GLU A 540 32.44 10.50 8.55
N PHE A 541 32.10 11.36 7.58
CA PHE A 541 32.80 12.61 7.27
C PHE A 541 34.33 12.45 7.03
N LYS A 542 34.74 11.29 6.50
CA LYS A 542 36.15 10.95 6.22
C LYS A 542 36.54 11.37 4.80
N HIS A 543 36.75 12.68 4.62
CA HIS A 543 37.07 13.28 3.31
C HIS A 543 38.39 12.78 2.70
N ASP A 544 39.38 12.39 3.51
CA ASP A 544 40.65 11.81 3.04
C ASP A 544 40.47 10.47 2.30
N SER A 545 39.36 9.77 2.54
CA SER A 545 39.06 8.49 1.89
C SER A 545 38.34 8.65 0.54
N PHE A 546 37.91 9.87 0.16
CA PHE A 546 37.14 10.11 -1.06
C PHE A 546 37.96 9.86 -2.32
N VAL A 547 39.22 10.31 -2.34
CA VAL A 547 40.11 10.12 -3.49
C VAL A 547 40.41 8.64 -3.74
N PRO A 548 40.89 7.85 -2.75
CA PRO A 548 41.10 6.40 -2.94
C PRO A 548 39.83 5.63 -3.35
N CYS A 549 38.67 5.97 -2.77
CA CYS A 549 37.40 5.35 -3.14
C CYS A 549 36.99 5.69 -4.59
N SER A 550 37.19 6.93 -5.03
CA SER A 550 36.89 7.34 -6.40
C SER A 550 37.77 6.63 -7.45
N GLU A 551 39.04 6.36 -7.11
CA GLU A 551 39.96 5.61 -7.97
C GLU A 551 39.53 4.14 -8.11
N LYS A 552 39.17 3.49 -7.00
CA LYS A 552 38.62 2.13 -7.03
C LYS A 552 37.34 2.03 -7.87
N ILE A 553 36.44 3.02 -7.75
CA ILE A 553 35.20 3.08 -8.54
C ILE A 553 35.53 3.28 -10.02
N HIS A 554 36.45 4.18 -10.36
CA HIS A 554 36.85 4.43 -11.73
C HIS A 554 37.49 3.19 -12.39
N LEU A 555 38.37 2.48 -11.67
CA LEU A 555 38.96 1.22 -12.15
C LEU A 555 37.88 0.16 -12.40
N ALA A 556 36.97 -0.05 -11.46
CA ALA A 556 35.87 -1.00 -11.62
C ALA A 556 34.93 -0.64 -12.79
N VAL A 557 34.68 0.65 -13.02
CA VAL A 557 33.90 1.16 -14.16
C VAL A 557 34.62 0.92 -15.48
N THR A 558 35.93 1.17 -15.55
CA THR A 558 36.74 0.91 -16.74
C THR A 558 36.80 -0.58 -17.07
N GLU A 559 36.95 -1.43 -16.06
CA GLU A 559 36.87 -2.89 -16.24
C GLU A 559 35.48 -3.33 -16.72
N MET A 560 34.40 -2.77 -16.16
CA MET A 560 33.04 -3.05 -16.59
C MET A 560 32.81 -2.60 -18.04
N ALA A 561 33.34 -1.43 -18.43
CA ALA A 561 33.24 -0.92 -19.79
C ALA A 561 34.05 -1.77 -20.79
N SER A 562 35.16 -2.38 -20.36
CA SER A 562 36.00 -3.25 -21.20
C SER A 562 35.33 -4.55 -21.62
N LEU A 563 34.25 -4.96 -20.91
CA LEU A 563 33.44 -6.11 -21.29
C LEU A 563 32.64 -5.86 -22.58
N PHE A 564 32.43 -4.60 -22.97
CA PHE A 564 31.62 -4.25 -24.13
C PHE A 564 32.50 -3.97 -25.35
N PRO A 565 32.03 -4.31 -26.57
CA PRO A 565 32.75 -3.98 -27.79
C PRO A 565 32.90 -2.46 -27.93
N LYS A 566 33.99 -2.00 -28.57
CA LYS A 566 34.29 -0.57 -28.75
C LYS A 566 33.16 0.21 -29.45
N ARG A 567 32.30 -0.48 -30.21
CA ARG A 567 31.08 0.05 -30.83
C ARG A 567 29.88 -0.89 -30.57
N PRO A 568 29.14 -0.73 -29.45
CA PRO A 568 27.92 -1.49 -29.21
C PRO A 568 26.86 -1.12 -30.26
N ALA A 569 26.21 -2.11 -30.87
CA ALA A 569 25.14 -1.91 -31.85
C ALA A 569 23.91 -1.23 -31.22
N LEU A 570 23.61 -1.54 -29.97
CA LEU A 570 22.47 -0.99 -29.22
C LEU A 570 22.78 0.43 -28.69
N ASP A 571 21.96 1.39 -29.11
CA ASP A 571 22.04 2.78 -28.63
C ASP A 571 21.87 2.89 -27.11
N ALA A 572 21.04 2.03 -26.52
CA ALA A 572 20.81 1.98 -25.06
C ALA A 572 22.06 1.54 -24.27
N VAL A 573 22.87 0.63 -24.82
CA VAL A 573 24.15 0.22 -24.21
C VAL A 573 25.16 1.35 -24.33
N ARG A 574 25.21 2.01 -25.50
CA ARG A 574 26.12 3.13 -25.76
C ARG A 574 25.82 4.33 -24.85
N SER A 575 24.55 4.67 -24.65
CA SER A 575 24.15 5.77 -23.74
C SER A 575 24.47 5.44 -22.28
N SER A 576 24.23 4.20 -21.85
CA SER A 576 24.52 3.75 -20.48
C SER A 576 26.02 3.72 -20.19
N LEU A 577 26.86 3.25 -21.12
CA LEU A 577 28.33 3.26 -20.97
C LEU A 577 28.91 4.68 -20.94
N ARG A 578 28.39 5.59 -21.77
CA ARG A 578 28.79 7.01 -21.75
C ARG A 578 28.43 7.67 -20.42
N LEU A 579 27.22 7.42 -19.91
CA LEU A 579 26.78 7.95 -18.63
C LEU A 579 27.63 7.40 -17.47
N LEU A 580 27.94 6.09 -17.49
CA LEU A 580 28.78 5.44 -16.49
C LEU A 580 30.19 6.05 -16.44
N ALA A 581 30.85 6.18 -17.60
CA ALA A 581 32.18 6.75 -17.70
C ALA A 581 32.21 8.26 -17.33
N ALA A 582 31.24 9.04 -17.83
CA ALA A 582 31.15 10.46 -17.51
C ALA A 582 30.93 10.71 -16.00
N SER A 583 30.08 9.90 -15.37
CA SER A 583 29.80 9.99 -13.93
C SER A 583 31.00 9.56 -13.08
N ALA A 584 31.75 8.56 -13.51
CA ALA A 584 32.99 8.15 -12.85
C ALA A 584 34.10 9.21 -12.94
N SER A 585 34.27 9.86 -14.10
CA SER A 585 35.21 10.98 -14.26
C SER A 585 34.80 12.19 -13.43
N ARG A 586 33.50 12.51 -13.39
CA ARG A 586 32.96 13.61 -12.57
C ARG A 586 33.17 13.33 -11.07
N LEU A 587 32.94 12.08 -10.63
CA LEU A 587 33.21 11.65 -9.27
C LEU A 587 34.66 11.89 -8.86
N GLN A 588 35.63 11.55 -9.72
CA GLN A 588 37.06 11.80 -9.43
C GLN A 588 37.38 13.30 -9.29
N VAL A 589 36.79 14.15 -10.13
CA VAL A 589 36.97 15.60 -10.04
C VAL A 589 36.41 16.15 -8.74
N GLU A 590 35.20 15.72 -8.35
CA GLU A 590 34.60 16.12 -7.08
C GLU A 590 35.41 15.61 -5.89
N CYS A 591 35.79 14.33 -5.86
CA CYS A 591 36.61 13.79 -4.77
C CYS A 591 37.98 14.47 -4.63
N ARG A 592 38.58 14.99 -5.71
CA ARG A 592 39.83 15.77 -5.64
C ARG A 592 39.69 17.12 -4.96
N LYS A 593 38.49 17.73 -4.96
CA LYS A 593 38.21 18.95 -4.20
C LYS A 593 38.21 18.72 -2.68
N ALA A 594 38.18 17.45 -2.25
CA ALA A 594 38.30 17.06 -0.84
C ALA A 594 39.74 17.04 -0.34
N ALA A 595 40.74 17.12 -1.24
CA ALA A 595 42.16 17.13 -0.87
C ALA A 595 42.54 18.47 -0.19
N PRO A 596 43.53 18.48 0.72
CA PRO A 596 43.92 19.69 1.43
C PRO A 596 44.37 20.79 0.45
N PRO A 597 43.90 22.04 0.63
CA PRO A 597 44.21 23.13 -0.29
C PRO A 597 45.69 23.52 -0.22
N GLU A 598 46.32 23.72 -1.38
CA GLU A 598 47.48 24.61 -1.50
C GLU A 598 47.14 25.97 -0.83
N PRO A 599 48.12 26.69 -0.26
CA PRO A 599 47.90 27.85 0.62
C PRO A 599 47.20 29.08 -0.01
N SER A 600 46.60 28.94 -1.20
CA SER A 600 45.87 30.00 -1.93
C SER A 600 44.49 29.61 -2.46
N ALA A 601 43.83 28.54 -1.98
CA ALA A 601 42.49 28.15 -2.46
C ALA A 601 41.35 28.41 -1.46
N SER A 602 40.20 28.80 -2.00
CA SER A 602 38.92 29.12 -1.33
C SER A 602 38.44 28.05 -0.34
N THR A 603 37.77 28.48 0.74
CA THR A 603 37.10 27.61 1.72
C THR A 603 36.17 26.61 1.03
N VAL A 604 36.49 25.32 1.11
CA VAL A 604 35.68 24.24 0.52
C VAL A 604 34.45 24.00 1.40
N ASP A 605 33.24 24.09 0.82
CA ASP A 605 32.00 23.66 1.47
C ASP A 605 31.91 22.12 1.44
N TYR A 606 32.36 21.50 2.53
CA TYR A 606 32.37 20.04 2.68
C TYR A 606 30.98 19.40 2.65
N GLN A 607 29.92 20.15 3.00
CA GLN A 607 28.54 19.64 2.98
C GLN A 607 28.02 19.55 1.54
N LEU A 608 28.22 20.61 0.75
CA LEU A 608 27.90 20.61 -0.68
C LEU A 608 28.73 19.59 -1.45
N LEU A 609 30.02 19.49 -1.14
CA LEU A 609 30.93 18.52 -1.73
C LEU A 609 30.45 17.08 -1.50
N THR A 610 30.07 16.75 -0.26
CA THR A 610 29.56 15.41 0.10
C THR A 610 28.28 15.09 -0.66
N GLN A 611 27.38 16.07 -0.83
CA GLN A 611 26.17 15.89 -1.63
C GLN A 611 26.48 15.61 -3.11
N GLN A 612 27.44 16.32 -3.70
CA GLN A 612 27.86 16.13 -5.10
C GLN A 612 28.53 14.77 -5.33
N VAL A 613 29.35 14.31 -4.38
CA VAL A 613 29.99 12.98 -4.39
C VAL A 613 28.93 11.87 -4.34
N ILE A 614 27.95 11.99 -3.45
CA ILE A 614 26.83 11.03 -3.33
C ILE A 614 26.00 11.00 -4.61
N GLN A 615 25.71 12.15 -5.22
CA GLN A 615 24.98 12.22 -6.47
C GLN A 615 25.71 11.51 -7.62
N CYS A 616 27.03 11.70 -7.73
CA CYS A 616 27.82 10.99 -8.74
C CYS A 616 27.82 9.47 -8.50
N ALA A 617 27.90 9.02 -7.25
CA ALA A 617 27.82 7.60 -6.91
C ALA A 617 26.46 6.98 -7.30
N TYR A 618 25.37 7.72 -7.11
CA TYR A 618 24.02 7.29 -7.53
C TYR A 618 23.90 7.16 -9.06
N ASP A 619 24.42 8.13 -9.81
CA ASP A 619 24.38 8.11 -11.28
C ASP A 619 25.16 6.91 -11.84
N ILE A 620 26.29 6.55 -11.23
CA ILE A 620 27.07 5.35 -11.59
C ILE A 620 26.27 4.08 -11.31
N ALA A 621 25.65 3.95 -10.13
CA ALA A 621 24.84 2.79 -9.77
C ALA A 621 23.63 2.61 -10.71
N LYS A 622 22.98 3.73 -11.09
CA LYS A 622 21.86 3.73 -12.03
C LYS A 622 22.29 3.25 -13.42
N ALA A 623 23.41 3.76 -13.95
CA ALA A 623 23.93 3.35 -15.24
C ALA A 623 24.35 1.87 -15.26
N ALA A 624 24.98 1.38 -14.18
CA ALA A 624 25.36 -0.03 -14.05
C ALA A 624 24.13 -0.96 -14.02
N LYS A 625 23.08 -0.59 -13.27
CA LYS A 625 21.81 -1.34 -13.24
C LYS A 625 21.12 -1.39 -14.61
N GLN A 626 21.19 -0.29 -15.37
CA GLN A 626 20.65 -0.24 -16.73
C GLN A 626 21.38 -1.21 -17.65
N LEU A 627 22.71 -1.31 -17.57
CA LEU A 627 23.49 -2.28 -18.34
C LEU A 627 23.10 -3.73 -18.02
N VAL A 628 22.95 -4.10 -16.74
CA VAL A 628 22.46 -5.42 -16.34
C VAL A 628 21.06 -5.70 -16.92
N THR A 629 20.16 -4.71 -16.86
CA THR A 629 18.79 -4.85 -17.38
C THR A 629 18.76 -5.07 -18.89
N ILE A 630 19.63 -4.40 -19.64
CA ILE A 630 19.72 -4.58 -21.09
C ILE A 630 20.29 -5.96 -21.42
N THR A 631 21.40 -6.35 -20.78
CA THR A 631 22.05 -7.66 -21.02
C THR A 631 21.24 -8.87 -20.54
N THR A 632 20.27 -8.70 -19.64
CA THR A 632 19.35 -9.76 -19.19
C THR A 632 18.11 -9.90 -20.07
N ARG A 633 17.69 -8.82 -20.75
CA ARG A 633 16.54 -8.85 -21.68
C ARG A 633 16.88 -9.49 -23.02
N GLU A 634 18.09 -9.25 -23.53
CA GLU A 634 18.55 -9.84 -24.81
C GLU A 634 18.72 -11.36 -24.73
N LYS A 635 18.99 -11.94 -23.55
CA LYS A 635 19.09 -13.40 -23.35
C LYS A 635 17.73 -14.13 -23.44
N LYS A 636 16.61 -13.38 -23.45
CA LYS A 636 15.23 -13.90 -23.49
C LYS A 636 14.55 -13.74 -24.86
N GLN A 637 15.15 -12.99 -25.79
CA GLN A 637 14.77 -12.96 -27.20
C GLN A 637 15.65 -13.93 -27.98
#